data_AF-W9XQR6-F1
#
_entry.id   AF-W9XQR6-F1
#
_cell.length_a   1.000
_cell.length_b   1.000
_cell.length_c   1.000
_cell.angle_alpha   90.00
_cell.angle_beta   90.00
_cell.angle_gamma   90.00
#
_symmetry.space_group_name_H-M   'P 1'
#
loop_
_entity.id
_entity.type
_entity.pdbx_description
1 polymer ?
#
loop_
_entity_poly.entity_id
_entity_poly.type
_entity_poly.pdbx_seq_one_letter_code
_entity_poly.pdbx_strand_id
1 'polypeptide(L)'
;MDDLLYDTSWLLHTVPHLTPALCALSDPSISAVDELQHQFSHHADALRVSLGKDRPRYEEVEEKEKLGGLKQCTWRRLRSTLTEETSVVATKRKRDNGQSRSDSGSNSTPTDGHGLVISLVYEKATYKFIIYTSNTSSAANSKGSKRSHTGSSTRPRLRAMSDSTATCEPAILLSKSSPAAFKAVTAYLVDSFALPEIGALKLPSAVIQTTLERYLTSVSTSLGAMDIETSARRSVFHSIVGTLRITISFMPPVAPSLKTIDISIPPYTVEQQYQSALDEGEEGQADRQVDFMSTVAAWILTKTGLNINPSQLTSQNNDDSDKENTPAADPAVPSTHAREEDRVSETPGKSSAKTQSSPMRISRISTGAYAISIEGRLKFASKPVEIVDGISEEGEGDDKNLVRRANEGLLRSALEETRKQAREEG
;
A
#
# COMPACT_ATOMS: atom_id res chain seq x y z
N MET A 1 -5.83 12.57 5.59
CA MET A 1 -6.44 11.53 4.71
C MET A 1 -7.92 11.84 4.51
N ASP A 2 -8.39 11.88 3.27
CA ASP A 2 -9.76 12.25 2.87
C ASP A 2 -10.82 11.22 3.34
N ASP A 3 -11.96 11.72 3.85
CA ASP A 3 -13.10 10.93 4.35
C ASP A 3 -13.69 9.97 3.32
N LEU A 4 -13.53 10.27 2.03
CA LEU A 4 -14.04 9.42 0.95
C LEU A 4 -13.47 8.01 0.97
N LEU A 5 -12.27 7.82 1.54
CA LEU A 5 -11.59 6.53 1.61
C LEU A 5 -12.19 5.61 2.67
N TYR A 6 -12.97 6.15 3.60
CA TYR A 6 -13.55 5.42 4.72
C TYR A 6 -14.89 4.76 4.35
N ASP A 7 -15.20 3.68 5.09
CA ASP A 7 -16.40 2.85 4.99
C ASP A 7 -16.71 2.29 3.60
N THR A 8 -15.71 2.30 2.73
CA THR A 8 -15.77 1.74 1.39
C THR A 8 -14.75 0.61 1.27
N SER A 9 -15.19 -0.54 0.76
CA SER A 9 -14.29 -1.60 0.33
C SER A 9 -13.82 -1.30 -1.09
N TRP A 10 -12.52 -1.04 -1.21
CA TRP A 10 -11.82 -0.75 -2.44
C TRP A 10 -11.17 -2.01 -3.00
N LEU A 11 -11.21 -2.17 -4.33
CA LEU A 11 -10.32 -3.04 -5.06
C LEU A 11 -9.12 -2.22 -5.53
N LEU A 12 -7.92 -2.72 -5.30
CA LEU A 12 -6.66 -2.08 -5.63
C LEU A 12 -6.15 -2.62 -6.96
N HIS A 13 -5.74 -1.71 -7.81
CA HIS A 13 -5.19 -1.99 -9.14
C HIS A 13 -3.88 -1.23 -9.32
N THR A 14 -2.96 -1.83 -10.07
CA THR A 14 -1.66 -1.28 -10.41
C THR A 14 -1.80 -0.43 -11.67
N VAL A 15 -1.32 0.80 -11.64
CA VAL A 15 -1.09 1.65 -12.82
C VAL A 15 0.42 1.82 -12.96
N PRO A 16 1.11 1.03 -13.81
CA PRO A 16 2.57 0.97 -13.86
C PRO A 16 3.24 2.32 -14.08
N HIS A 17 2.69 3.12 -15.01
CA HIS A 17 3.19 4.46 -15.32
C HIS A 17 2.00 5.38 -15.60
N LEU A 18 1.96 6.52 -14.91
CA LEU A 18 1.03 7.59 -15.27
C LEU A 18 1.58 8.34 -16.50
N THR A 19 0.70 8.83 -17.36
CA THR A 19 1.11 9.75 -18.43
C THR A 19 1.15 11.19 -17.92
N PRO A 20 2.00 12.07 -18.51
CA PRO A 20 2.10 13.47 -18.08
C PRO A 20 0.77 14.21 -18.05
N ALA A 21 -0.14 13.89 -18.98
CA ALA A 21 -1.49 14.47 -19.02
C ALA A 21 -2.32 14.14 -17.77
N LEU A 22 -2.26 12.89 -17.31
CA LEU A 22 -2.99 12.46 -16.11
C LEU A 22 -2.30 12.94 -14.82
N CYS A 23 -0.97 13.03 -14.82
CA CYS A 23 -0.20 13.64 -13.73
C CYS A 23 -0.57 15.12 -13.56
N ALA A 24 -0.69 15.87 -14.66
CA ALA A 24 -1.06 17.29 -14.63
C ALA A 24 -2.44 17.51 -13.97
N LEU A 25 -3.42 16.65 -14.24
CA LEU A 25 -4.73 16.73 -13.58
C LEU A 25 -4.64 16.56 -12.04
N SER A 26 -3.69 15.76 -11.60
CA SER A 26 -3.48 15.43 -10.18
C SER A 26 -2.59 16.44 -9.46
N ASP A 27 -1.82 17.26 -10.19
CA ASP A 27 -0.79 18.15 -9.64
C ASP A 27 -1.39 19.36 -8.87
N PRO A 28 -1.17 19.48 -7.55
CA PRO A 28 -1.64 20.62 -6.75
C PRO A 28 -1.11 21.99 -7.22
N SER A 29 0.00 22.05 -7.97
CA SER A 29 0.67 23.30 -8.35
C SER A 29 -0.10 24.17 -9.35
N ILE A 30 -1.09 23.60 -10.04
CA ILE A 30 -1.90 24.32 -11.03
C ILE A 30 -2.80 25.34 -10.30
N SER A 31 -2.42 26.60 -10.38
CA SER A 31 -3.10 27.73 -9.71
C SER A 31 -4.37 28.21 -10.43
N ALA A 32 -4.59 27.78 -11.68
CA ALA A 32 -5.77 28.14 -12.47
C ALA A 32 -6.94 27.18 -12.18
N VAL A 33 -7.64 27.43 -11.06
CA VAL A 33 -8.78 26.62 -10.60
C VAL A 33 -9.86 26.49 -11.69
N ASP A 34 -10.14 27.56 -12.42
CA ASP A 34 -11.19 27.58 -13.45
C ASP A 34 -10.82 26.73 -14.67
N GLU A 35 -9.57 26.76 -15.12
CA GLU A 35 -9.10 25.94 -16.24
C GLU A 35 -9.13 24.46 -15.88
N LEU A 36 -8.73 24.11 -14.66
CA LEU A 36 -8.77 22.74 -14.16
C LEU A 36 -10.22 22.24 -14.05
N GLN A 37 -11.12 23.08 -13.54
CA GLN A 37 -12.54 22.73 -13.45
C GLN A 37 -13.17 22.51 -14.83
N HIS A 38 -12.76 23.30 -15.83
CA HIS A 38 -13.16 23.08 -17.22
C HIS A 38 -12.62 21.75 -17.77
N GLN A 39 -11.35 21.43 -17.51
CA GLN A 39 -10.76 20.13 -17.90
C GLN A 39 -11.48 18.95 -17.25
N PHE A 40 -11.80 19.04 -15.96
CA PHE A 40 -12.56 18.01 -15.25
C PHE A 40 -13.97 17.84 -15.83
N SER A 41 -14.64 18.94 -16.15
CA SER A 41 -15.97 18.89 -16.77
C SER A 41 -15.90 18.25 -18.16
N HIS A 42 -14.91 18.64 -18.97
CA HIS A 42 -14.66 18.05 -20.29
C HIS A 42 -14.41 16.53 -20.21
N HIS A 43 -13.55 16.06 -19.29
CA HIS A 43 -13.31 14.63 -19.10
C HIS A 43 -14.51 13.89 -18.51
N ALA A 44 -15.32 14.54 -17.68
CA ALA A 44 -16.56 13.97 -17.16
C ALA A 44 -17.58 13.70 -18.28
N ASP A 45 -17.75 14.66 -19.19
CA ASP A 45 -18.65 14.54 -20.34
C ASP A 45 -18.12 13.51 -21.35
N ALA A 46 -16.83 13.53 -21.65
CA ALA A 46 -16.20 12.56 -22.54
C ALA A 46 -16.32 11.12 -21.99
N LEU A 47 -16.09 10.93 -20.69
CA LEU A 47 -16.30 9.64 -20.02
C LEU A 47 -17.78 9.23 -20.06
N ARG A 48 -18.70 10.16 -19.84
CA ARG A 48 -20.14 9.87 -19.93
C ARG A 48 -20.54 9.33 -21.30
N VAL A 49 -19.97 9.90 -22.37
CA VAL A 49 -20.19 9.43 -23.75
C VAL A 49 -19.52 8.08 -24.00
N SER A 50 -18.35 7.81 -23.41
CA SER A 50 -17.64 6.53 -23.60
C SER A 50 -18.27 5.36 -22.84
N LEU A 51 -18.96 5.60 -21.71
CA LEU A 51 -19.60 4.54 -20.91
C LEU A 51 -20.62 3.70 -21.70
N GLY A 52 -21.23 4.25 -22.76
CA GLY A 52 -22.16 3.54 -23.64
C GLY A 52 -21.52 2.91 -24.89
N LYS A 53 -20.23 3.17 -25.16
CA LYS A 53 -19.55 2.65 -26.35
C LYS A 53 -19.26 1.16 -26.18
N ASP A 54 -19.48 0.40 -27.24
CA ASP A 54 -19.15 -1.03 -27.37
C ASP A 54 -19.74 -1.95 -26.29
N ARG A 55 -20.81 -1.51 -25.61
CA ARG A 55 -21.54 -2.35 -24.65
C ARG A 55 -22.60 -3.18 -25.37
N PRO A 56 -22.65 -4.50 -25.14
CA PRO A 56 -23.77 -5.30 -25.59
C PRO A 56 -25.09 -4.78 -25.02
N ARG A 57 -26.12 -4.71 -25.86
CA ARG A 57 -27.43 -4.14 -25.50
C ARG A 57 -28.05 -4.76 -24.24
N TYR A 58 -27.79 -6.05 -23.99
CA TYR A 58 -28.30 -6.72 -22.79
C TYR A 58 -27.64 -6.22 -21.49
N GLU A 59 -26.34 -5.86 -21.52
CA GLU A 59 -25.63 -5.33 -20.35
C GLU A 59 -26.15 -3.93 -20.00
N GLU A 60 -26.44 -3.11 -21.01
CA GLU A 60 -27.00 -1.77 -20.81
C GLU A 60 -28.40 -1.84 -20.18
N VAL A 61 -29.26 -2.74 -20.66
CA VAL A 61 -30.61 -2.93 -20.10
C VAL A 61 -30.52 -3.45 -18.67
N GLU A 62 -29.70 -4.46 -18.42
CA GLU A 62 -29.49 -5.02 -17.07
C GLU A 62 -28.92 -3.98 -16.10
N GLU A 63 -27.92 -3.19 -16.54
CA GLU A 63 -27.34 -2.13 -15.72
C GLU A 63 -28.36 -1.01 -15.45
N LYS A 64 -29.15 -0.62 -16.45
CA LYS A 64 -30.21 0.37 -16.28
C LYS A 64 -31.30 -0.12 -15.33
N GLU A 65 -31.67 -1.40 -15.37
CA GLU A 65 -32.63 -1.98 -14.44
C GLU A 65 -32.06 -2.02 -13.01
N LYS A 66 -30.79 -2.39 -12.86
CA LYS A 66 -30.12 -2.54 -11.55
C LYS A 66 -29.71 -1.23 -10.92
N LEU A 67 -29.17 -0.29 -11.69
CA LEU A 67 -28.56 0.95 -11.23
C LEU A 67 -29.42 2.19 -11.52
N GLY A 68 -30.34 2.10 -12.48
CA GLY A 68 -31.03 3.27 -13.04
C GLY A 68 -30.17 4.03 -14.05
N GLY A 69 -30.67 5.18 -14.51
CA GLY A 69 -29.90 6.09 -15.36
C GLY A 69 -28.70 6.73 -14.64
N LEU A 70 -27.61 6.98 -15.38
CA LEU A 70 -26.49 7.78 -14.88
C LEU A 70 -26.96 9.23 -14.68
N LYS A 71 -27.00 9.70 -13.44
CA LYS A 71 -27.36 11.08 -13.11
C LYS A 71 -26.17 12.01 -13.29
N GLN A 72 -25.01 11.65 -12.74
CA GLN A 72 -23.85 12.54 -12.67
C GLN A 72 -22.54 11.78 -12.92
N CYS A 73 -21.63 12.42 -13.64
CA CYS A 73 -20.22 12.01 -13.77
C CYS A 73 -19.38 13.20 -13.28
N THR A 74 -18.46 13.00 -12.34
CA THR A 74 -17.58 14.07 -11.85
C THR A 74 -16.15 13.62 -11.72
N TRP A 75 -15.25 14.57 -11.97
CA TRP A 75 -13.82 14.44 -11.75
C TRP A 75 -13.41 15.52 -10.77
N ARG A 76 -12.59 15.18 -9.79
CA ARG A 76 -12.03 16.16 -8.85
C ARG A 76 -10.72 15.68 -8.27
N ARG A 77 -9.90 16.62 -7.83
CA ARG A 77 -8.69 16.30 -7.08
C ARG A 77 -9.05 15.75 -5.69
N LEU A 78 -8.30 14.73 -5.25
CA LEU A 78 -8.31 14.25 -3.88
C LEU A 78 -7.63 15.32 -3.02
N ARG A 79 -8.31 15.82 -1.98
CA ARG A 79 -7.73 16.86 -1.14
C ARG A 79 -6.66 16.23 -0.24
N SER A 80 -5.41 16.68 -0.38
CA SER A 80 -4.41 16.49 0.68
C SER A 80 -4.81 17.42 1.80
N THR A 81 -5.03 16.90 3.01
CA THR A 81 -5.44 17.69 4.18
C THR A 81 -4.37 18.69 4.64
N LEU A 82 -3.18 18.66 4.03
CA LEU A 82 -1.98 19.36 4.49
C LEU A 82 -1.87 20.81 3.99
N THR A 83 -2.85 21.36 3.25
CA THR A 83 -2.72 22.73 2.72
C THR A 83 -4.05 23.48 2.60
N GLU A 84 -4.79 23.62 3.68
CA GLU A 84 -5.79 24.70 3.80
C GLU A 84 -5.57 25.53 5.07
N GLU A 85 -4.47 26.30 5.09
CA GLU A 85 -4.44 27.56 5.83
C GLU A 85 -3.69 28.62 5.03
N THR A 86 -4.42 29.53 4.40
CA THR A 86 -4.30 30.99 4.55
C THR A 86 -4.98 31.71 3.39
N SER A 87 -6.26 32.04 3.58
CA SER A 87 -6.76 33.28 2.99
C SER A 87 -7.64 34.00 4.00
N VAL A 88 -7.24 35.24 4.26
CA VAL A 88 -7.95 36.35 4.94
C VAL A 88 -8.30 36.17 6.43
N VAL A 89 -7.46 36.70 7.34
CA VAL A 89 -7.62 38.06 7.94
C VAL A 89 -6.29 38.48 8.57
N ALA A 90 -5.69 39.54 8.03
CA ALA A 90 -4.51 40.18 8.59
C ALA A 90 -4.88 41.01 9.84
N THR A 91 -4.68 40.47 11.04
CA THR A 91 -4.59 41.30 12.25
C THR A 91 -3.14 41.55 12.62
N LYS A 92 -2.73 42.79 12.37
CA LYS A 92 -1.46 43.42 12.72
C LYS A 92 -1.23 43.34 14.25
N ARG A 93 -0.35 42.45 14.70
CA ARG A 93 0.19 42.50 16.07
C ARG A 93 1.71 42.67 16.08
N LYS A 94 2.11 43.52 17.02
CA LYS A 94 3.38 44.20 17.21
C LYS A 94 4.41 43.25 17.81
N ARG A 95 5.64 43.31 17.29
CA ARG A 95 6.85 42.62 17.76
C ARG A 95 6.96 42.61 19.29
N ASP A 96 7.27 41.44 19.83
CA ASP A 96 8.19 41.35 20.96
C ASP A 96 9.19 40.21 20.76
N ASN A 97 10.39 40.44 21.29
CA ASN A 97 11.67 39.86 20.94
C ASN A 97 12.07 38.86 22.03
N GLY A 98 12.16 37.56 21.70
CA GLY A 98 12.51 36.52 22.66
C GLY A 98 13.27 35.38 21.99
N GLN A 99 14.57 35.35 22.29
CA GLN A 99 15.57 34.42 21.78
C GLN A 99 15.36 33.02 22.39
N SER A 100 15.16 31.98 21.57
CA SER A 100 15.18 30.60 22.02
C SER A 100 15.84 29.72 20.97
N ARG A 101 16.99 29.17 21.32
CA ARG A 101 17.68 28.10 20.60
C ARG A 101 16.90 26.81 20.84
N SER A 102 16.48 26.13 19.78
CA SER A 102 16.00 24.74 19.84
C SER A 102 16.44 23.95 18.62
N ASP A 103 16.64 22.67 18.88
CA ASP A 103 17.31 21.65 18.10
C ASP A 103 16.85 21.50 16.65
N SER A 104 17.82 21.21 15.80
CA SER A 104 17.66 20.74 14.43
C SER A 104 17.12 19.30 14.41
N GLY A 105 15.84 19.13 14.76
CA GLY A 105 15.07 17.95 14.40
C GLY A 105 14.73 18.03 12.92
N SER A 106 15.25 17.09 12.12
CA SER A 106 14.89 16.98 10.70
C SER A 106 13.43 16.54 10.58
N ASN A 107 12.50 17.48 10.58
CA ASN A 107 11.15 17.24 10.11
C ASN A 107 11.22 16.96 8.62
N SER A 108 11.28 15.67 8.25
CA SER A 108 10.89 15.23 6.92
C SER A 108 9.47 15.70 6.70
N THR A 109 9.29 16.73 5.88
CA THR A 109 7.97 17.14 5.41
C THR A 109 7.27 15.91 4.87
N PRO A 110 6.07 15.54 5.37
CA PRO A 110 5.34 14.41 4.85
C PRO A 110 5.18 14.61 3.35
N THR A 111 5.59 13.62 2.56
CA THR A 111 5.34 13.62 1.12
C THR A 111 3.83 13.48 0.93
N ASP A 112 3.19 14.57 0.54
CA ASP A 112 1.77 14.63 0.26
C ASP A 112 1.40 13.65 -0.86
N GLY A 113 0.59 12.67 -0.51
CA GLY A 113 -0.12 11.89 -1.50
C GLY A 113 -1.14 12.79 -2.21
N HIS A 114 -1.12 12.78 -3.53
CA HIS A 114 -2.11 13.48 -4.35
C HIS A 114 -2.85 12.46 -5.21
N GLY A 115 -4.07 12.80 -5.58
CA GLY A 115 -4.89 11.86 -6.33
C GLY A 115 -6.03 12.50 -7.07
N LEU A 116 -6.68 11.70 -7.89
CA LEU A 116 -7.81 12.07 -8.72
C LEU A 116 -8.98 11.16 -8.38
N VAL A 117 -10.14 11.74 -8.11
CA VAL A 117 -11.38 11.04 -7.80
C VAL A 117 -12.33 11.17 -8.99
N ILE A 118 -12.78 10.03 -9.49
CA ILE A 118 -13.82 9.93 -10.51
C ILE A 118 -15.06 9.33 -9.85
N SER A 119 -16.20 9.98 -9.95
CA SER A 119 -17.47 9.51 -9.38
C SER A 119 -18.54 9.38 -10.46
N LEU A 120 -19.18 8.21 -10.51
CA LEU A 120 -20.34 7.93 -11.35
C LEU A 120 -21.55 7.72 -10.44
N VAL A 121 -22.47 8.67 -10.46
CA VAL A 121 -23.69 8.66 -9.63
C VAL A 121 -24.85 8.18 -10.49
N TYR A 122 -25.29 6.94 -10.27
CA TYR A 122 -26.52 6.40 -10.82
C TYR A 122 -27.69 6.65 -9.86
N GLU A 123 -28.91 6.30 -10.26
CA GLU A 123 -30.09 6.52 -9.42
C GLU A 123 -30.09 5.64 -8.17
N LYS A 124 -29.58 4.41 -8.28
CA LYS A 124 -29.60 3.40 -7.22
C LYS A 124 -28.21 3.10 -6.63
N ALA A 125 -27.14 3.62 -7.21
CA ALA A 125 -25.78 3.34 -6.78
C ALA A 125 -24.80 4.45 -7.13
N THR A 126 -23.70 4.53 -6.39
CA THR A 126 -22.57 5.41 -6.71
C THR A 126 -21.30 4.59 -6.84
N TYR A 127 -20.68 4.65 -8.01
CA TYR A 127 -19.36 4.09 -8.25
C TYR A 127 -18.30 5.16 -8.10
N LYS A 128 -17.14 4.76 -7.56
CA LYS A 128 -16.02 5.66 -7.29
C LYS A 128 -14.72 5.01 -7.73
N PHE A 129 -13.83 5.83 -8.27
CA PHE A 129 -12.48 5.47 -8.64
C PHE A 129 -11.54 6.53 -8.09
N ILE A 130 -10.42 6.11 -7.51
CA ILE A 130 -9.40 7.02 -6.99
C ILE A 130 -8.06 6.60 -7.57
N ILE A 131 -7.43 7.46 -8.35
CA ILE A 131 -6.06 7.30 -8.80
C ILE A 131 -5.19 8.00 -7.76
N TYR A 132 -4.39 7.24 -7.03
CA TYR A 132 -3.55 7.73 -5.95
C TYR A 132 -2.08 7.56 -6.30
N THR A 133 -1.33 8.65 -6.15
CA THR A 133 0.11 8.71 -6.37
C THR A 133 0.75 9.55 -5.26
N SER A 134 2.06 9.47 -5.10
CA SER A 134 2.79 10.36 -4.20
C SER A 134 3.89 11.01 -4.99
N ASN A 135 4.05 12.33 -4.82
CA ASN A 135 5.18 13.03 -5.44
C ASN A 135 6.43 12.65 -4.64
N THR A 136 7.27 11.75 -5.16
CA THR A 136 8.66 11.76 -4.72
C THR A 136 9.34 12.87 -5.52
N SER A 137 9.09 14.12 -5.10
CA SER A 137 9.79 15.26 -5.66
C SER A 137 11.27 15.12 -5.31
N SER A 138 12.04 14.42 -6.16
CA SER A 138 13.47 14.61 -6.39
C SER A 138 14.32 14.98 -5.16
N ALA A 139 14.15 14.28 -4.03
CA ALA A 139 15.04 14.40 -2.88
C ALA A 139 16.38 13.68 -3.10
N ALA A 140 16.56 13.01 -4.24
CA ALA A 140 17.76 12.26 -4.59
C ALA A 140 18.92 13.11 -5.15
N ASN A 141 18.78 14.43 -5.35
CA ASN A 141 19.83 15.25 -6.00
C ASN A 141 20.43 16.40 -5.16
N SER A 142 20.31 16.41 -3.82
CA SER A 142 20.95 17.45 -2.99
C SER A 142 22.05 16.97 -2.02
N LYS A 143 22.54 15.73 -2.15
CA LYS A 143 23.73 15.25 -1.44
C LYS A 143 24.83 14.83 -2.40
N GLY A 144 25.45 15.83 -3.04
CA GLY A 144 26.60 15.62 -3.91
C GLY A 144 27.45 16.87 -4.08
N SER A 145 28.55 16.93 -3.32
CA SER A 145 29.75 17.74 -3.58
C SER A 145 29.69 19.27 -3.31
N LYS A 146 29.87 19.63 -2.03
CA LYS A 146 30.69 20.81 -1.70
C LYS A 146 32.16 20.39 -1.73
N ARG A 147 32.85 20.58 -2.87
CA ARG A 147 34.30 20.86 -2.89
C ARG A 147 34.71 21.58 -4.17
N SER A 148 35.55 22.57 -3.95
CA SER A 148 36.10 23.61 -4.83
C SER A 148 36.71 23.15 -6.16
N HIS A 149 36.59 23.96 -7.21
CA HIS A 149 37.68 24.87 -7.58
C HIS A 149 37.29 25.90 -8.65
N THR A 150 37.81 27.10 -8.42
CA THR A 150 37.96 28.24 -9.33
C THR A 150 38.69 27.85 -10.62
N GLY A 151 38.12 28.17 -11.77
CA GLY A 151 38.78 28.06 -13.07
C GLY A 151 37.91 28.61 -14.18
N SER A 152 38.32 29.74 -14.75
CA SER A 152 37.70 30.43 -15.87
C SER A 152 37.68 29.56 -17.14
N SER A 153 36.54 29.49 -17.83
CA SER A 153 36.53 29.38 -19.30
C SER A 153 35.15 29.65 -19.87
N THR A 154 35.08 30.71 -20.66
CA THR A 154 33.98 31.16 -21.52
C THR A 154 33.79 30.21 -22.70
N ARG A 155 32.70 29.43 -22.72
CA ARG A 155 32.07 28.93 -23.96
C ARG A 155 30.55 28.77 -23.79
N PRO A 156 29.72 29.39 -24.65
CA PRO A 156 28.29 29.13 -24.66
C PRO A 156 28.03 27.79 -25.36
N ARG A 157 27.79 26.74 -24.58
CA ARG A 157 27.19 25.50 -25.10
C ARG A 157 25.69 25.73 -25.22
N LEU A 158 25.19 25.68 -26.45
CA LEU A 158 23.78 25.49 -26.77
C LEU A 158 23.24 24.35 -25.91
N ARG A 159 22.35 24.70 -24.97
CA ARG A 159 21.53 23.73 -24.25
C ARG A 159 20.65 23.04 -25.28
N ALA A 160 21.04 21.82 -25.66
CA ALA A 160 20.06 20.86 -26.11
C ALA A 160 19.02 20.77 -24.99
N MET A 161 17.77 21.08 -25.32
CA MET A 161 16.63 20.78 -24.48
C MET A 161 16.62 19.26 -24.33
N SER A 162 17.19 18.77 -23.23
CA SER A 162 16.91 17.42 -22.81
C SER A 162 15.42 17.41 -22.51
N ASP A 163 14.65 16.73 -23.35
CA ASP A 163 13.37 16.16 -22.99
C ASP A 163 13.60 15.34 -21.73
N SER A 164 13.48 15.99 -20.57
CA SER A 164 13.21 15.29 -19.34
C SER A 164 11.81 14.73 -19.52
N THR A 165 11.72 13.57 -20.16
CA THR A 165 10.57 12.69 -20.03
C THR A 165 10.48 12.40 -18.55
N ALA A 166 9.76 13.25 -17.81
CA ALA A 166 9.42 13.02 -16.43
C ALA A 166 8.60 11.74 -16.45
N THR A 167 9.27 10.60 -16.24
CA THR A 167 8.61 9.31 -16.12
C THR A 167 7.80 9.40 -14.84
N CYS A 168 6.50 9.68 -14.98
CA CYS A 168 5.65 9.76 -13.81
C CYS A 168 5.67 8.42 -13.09
N GLU A 169 5.63 8.52 -11.76
CA GLU A 169 5.68 7.37 -10.90
C GLU A 169 4.48 6.42 -11.11
N PRO A 170 4.66 5.13 -10.74
CA PRO A 170 3.55 4.21 -10.60
C PRO A 170 2.49 4.75 -9.64
N ALA A 171 1.24 4.40 -9.91
CA ALA A 171 0.09 4.80 -9.12
C ALA A 171 -0.80 3.61 -8.78
N ILE A 172 -1.63 3.77 -7.74
CA ILE A 172 -2.70 2.82 -7.43
C ILE A 172 -4.02 3.37 -7.92
N LEU A 173 -4.81 2.53 -8.56
CA LEU A 173 -6.22 2.78 -8.81
C LEU A 173 -7.05 2.01 -7.76
N LEU A 174 -7.77 2.74 -6.91
CA LEU A 174 -8.78 2.20 -6.00
C LEU A 174 -10.13 2.24 -6.70
N SER A 175 -10.83 1.11 -6.77
CA SER A 175 -12.14 1.02 -7.44
C SER A 175 -13.24 0.49 -6.52
N LYS A 176 -14.40 1.15 -6.57
CA LYS A 176 -15.67 0.70 -6.00
C LYS A 176 -16.70 0.74 -7.14
N SER A 177 -16.80 -0.35 -7.89
CA SER A 177 -17.63 -0.40 -9.09
C SER A 177 -18.02 -1.84 -9.45
N SER A 178 -18.95 -2.00 -10.40
CA SER A 178 -19.19 -3.30 -11.05
C SER A 178 -18.07 -3.62 -12.05
N PRO A 179 -17.86 -4.90 -12.42
CA PRO A 179 -16.87 -5.26 -13.45
C PRO A 179 -17.07 -4.53 -14.79
N ALA A 180 -18.32 -4.31 -15.20
CA ALA A 180 -18.64 -3.59 -16.44
C ALA A 180 -18.30 -2.09 -16.37
N ALA A 181 -18.57 -1.44 -15.23
CA ALA A 181 -18.18 -0.04 -15.02
C ALA A 181 -16.66 0.11 -14.88
N PHE A 182 -15.99 -0.83 -14.20
CA PHE A 182 -14.54 -0.87 -14.14
C PHE A 182 -13.94 -0.94 -15.54
N LYS A 183 -14.34 -1.92 -16.35
CA LYS A 183 -13.86 -2.11 -17.73
C LYS A 183 -14.05 -0.85 -18.60
N ALA A 184 -15.22 -0.21 -18.52
CA ALA A 184 -15.51 0.97 -19.31
C ALA A 184 -14.67 2.19 -18.89
N VAL A 185 -14.51 2.41 -17.58
CA VAL A 185 -13.68 3.51 -17.06
C VAL A 185 -12.20 3.26 -17.38
N THR A 186 -11.69 2.05 -17.18
CA THR A 186 -10.29 1.73 -17.52
C THR A 186 -10.03 1.83 -19.02
N ALA A 187 -10.97 1.39 -19.87
CA ALA A 187 -10.84 1.55 -21.32
C ALA A 187 -10.76 3.03 -21.71
N TYR A 188 -11.63 3.89 -21.15
CA TYR A 188 -11.56 5.33 -21.38
C TYR A 188 -10.23 5.93 -20.91
N LEU A 189 -9.72 5.50 -19.75
CA LEU A 189 -8.44 5.98 -19.23
C LEU A 189 -7.27 5.55 -20.13
N VAL A 190 -7.27 4.31 -20.61
CA VAL A 190 -6.29 3.80 -21.58
C VAL A 190 -6.36 4.58 -22.89
N ASP A 191 -7.55 4.78 -23.46
CA ASP A 191 -7.70 5.45 -24.76
C ASP A 191 -7.40 6.96 -24.69
N SER A 192 -7.88 7.64 -23.63
CA SER A 192 -7.79 9.10 -23.53
C SER A 192 -6.43 9.58 -23.03
N PHE A 193 -5.75 8.77 -22.23
CA PHE A 193 -4.47 9.13 -21.61
C PHE A 193 -3.31 8.24 -22.04
N ALA A 194 -3.52 7.32 -22.99
CA ALA A 194 -2.52 6.34 -23.44
C ALA A 194 -1.89 5.56 -22.27
N LEU A 195 -2.70 5.17 -21.29
CA LEU A 195 -2.20 4.42 -20.13
C LEU A 195 -1.83 2.98 -20.52
N PRO A 196 -0.81 2.39 -19.88
CA PRO A 196 -0.57 0.96 -19.95
C PRO A 196 -1.73 0.16 -19.35
N GLU A 197 -1.75 -1.15 -19.59
CA GLU A 197 -2.76 -2.04 -19.03
C GLU A 197 -2.81 -1.95 -17.50
N ILE A 198 -4.03 -1.79 -16.97
CA ILE A 198 -4.28 -1.65 -15.53
C ILE A 198 -4.50 -3.04 -14.95
N GLY A 199 -3.53 -3.52 -14.17
CA GLY A 199 -3.54 -4.85 -13.55
C GLY A 199 -4.18 -4.87 -12.16
N ALA A 200 -4.59 -6.06 -11.68
CA ALA A 200 -5.01 -6.23 -10.28
C ALA A 200 -3.79 -6.26 -9.35
N LEU A 201 -3.80 -5.45 -8.28
CA LEU A 201 -2.69 -5.42 -7.33
C LEU A 201 -2.78 -6.64 -6.40
N LYS A 202 -1.78 -7.52 -6.45
CA LYS A 202 -1.68 -8.66 -5.53
C LYS A 202 -0.73 -8.32 -4.40
N LEU A 203 -1.20 -8.31 -3.16
CA LEU A 203 -0.34 -8.00 -2.02
C LEU A 203 0.29 -9.29 -1.48
N PRO A 204 1.62 -9.40 -1.38
CA PRO A 204 2.25 -10.55 -0.73
C PRO A 204 1.84 -10.68 0.74
N SER A 205 1.81 -11.92 1.26
CA SER A 205 1.51 -12.19 2.67
C SER A 205 2.44 -11.42 3.62
N ALA A 206 3.73 -11.30 3.27
CA ALA A 206 4.70 -10.53 4.05
C ALA A 206 4.33 -9.04 4.11
N VAL A 207 3.86 -8.46 3.00
CA VAL A 207 3.50 -7.03 2.94
C VAL A 207 2.31 -6.73 3.84
N ILE A 208 1.26 -7.56 3.83
CA ILE A 208 0.10 -7.34 4.71
C ILE A 208 0.46 -7.52 6.19
N GLN A 209 1.38 -8.42 6.52
CA GLN A 209 1.89 -8.61 7.89
C GLN A 209 2.70 -7.39 8.35
N THR A 210 3.70 -6.97 7.57
CA THR A 210 4.49 -5.77 7.86
C THR A 210 3.61 -4.51 7.96
N THR A 211 2.55 -4.44 7.18
CA THR A 211 1.57 -3.36 7.26
C THR A 211 0.84 -3.35 8.62
N LEU A 212 0.48 -4.51 9.17
CA LEU A 212 -0.10 -4.60 10.50
C LEU A 212 0.88 -4.14 11.58
N GLU A 213 2.13 -4.57 11.51
CA GLU A 213 3.18 -4.18 12.46
C GLU A 213 3.39 -2.67 12.43
N ARG A 214 3.60 -2.08 11.24
CA ARG A 214 3.75 -0.64 11.06
C ARG A 214 2.54 0.14 11.57
N TYR A 215 1.33 -0.39 11.35
CA TYR A 215 0.11 0.23 11.85
C TYR A 215 0.06 0.25 13.37
N LEU A 216 0.33 -0.89 14.02
CA LEU A 216 0.35 -1.00 15.48
C LEU A 216 1.44 -0.12 16.10
N THR A 217 2.62 -0.05 15.49
CA THR A 217 3.69 0.86 15.90
C THR A 217 3.27 2.32 15.76
N SER A 218 2.72 2.71 14.61
CA SER A 218 2.26 4.09 14.38
C SER A 218 1.22 4.52 15.43
N VAL A 219 0.24 3.67 15.73
CA VAL A 219 -0.79 3.94 16.73
C VAL A 219 -0.19 4.00 18.14
N SER A 220 0.64 3.03 18.51
CA SER A 220 1.22 2.93 19.86
C SER A 220 2.18 4.08 20.17
N THR A 221 3.05 4.44 19.23
CA THR A 221 3.97 5.58 19.36
C THR A 221 3.19 6.90 19.45
N SER A 222 2.16 7.08 18.63
CA SER A 222 1.33 8.29 18.67
C SER A 222 0.57 8.41 19.99
N LEU A 223 -0.04 7.32 20.47
CA LEU A 223 -0.71 7.28 21.77
C LEU A 223 0.27 7.47 22.95
N GLY A 224 1.50 6.97 22.82
CA GLY A 224 2.57 7.16 23.80
C GLY A 224 3.00 8.61 23.97
N ALA A 225 2.94 9.40 22.89
CA ALA A 225 3.26 10.82 22.87
C ALA A 225 2.11 11.71 23.40
N MET A 226 0.89 11.18 23.52
CA MET A 226 -0.24 11.91 24.10
C MET A 226 -0.15 11.94 25.64
N ASP A 227 -0.37 13.13 26.21
CA ASP A 227 -0.44 13.34 27.66
C ASP A 227 -1.81 12.92 28.21
N ILE A 228 -2.08 11.62 28.15
CA ILE A 228 -3.30 10.99 28.67
C ILE A 228 -2.94 9.86 29.63
N GLU A 229 -3.81 9.60 30.61
CA GLU A 229 -3.62 8.52 31.57
C GLU A 229 -3.43 7.16 30.88
N THR A 230 -2.58 6.30 31.45
CA THR A 230 -2.28 4.97 30.89
C THR A 230 -3.54 4.12 30.70
N SER A 231 -4.50 4.19 31.61
CA SER A 231 -5.80 3.49 31.51
C SER A 231 -6.62 3.97 30.32
N ALA A 232 -6.72 5.29 30.12
CA ALA A 232 -7.39 5.90 28.98
C ALA A 232 -6.68 5.51 27.68
N ARG A 233 -5.35 5.58 27.64
CA ARG A 233 -4.53 5.17 26.49
C ARG A 233 -4.82 3.74 26.04
N ARG A 234 -4.91 2.80 26.98
CA ARG A 234 -5.26 1.39 26.70
C ARG A 234 -6.67 1.26 26.12
N SER A 235 -7.64 1.95 26.72
CA SER A 235 -9.02 1.98 26.23
C SER A 235 -9.12 2.49 24.79
N VAL A 236 -8.38 3.56 24.48
CA VAL A 236 -8.32 4.13 23.12
C VAL A 236 -7.66 3.15 22.16
N PHE A 237 -6.53 2.54 22.54
CA PHE A 237 -5.87 1.51 21.74
C PHE A 237 -6.82 0.33 21.43
N HIS A 238 -7.54 -0.19 22.43
CA HIS A 238 -8.51 -1.27 22.23
C HIS A 238 -9.64 -0.85 21.29
N SER A 239 -10.10 0.39 21.41
CA SER A 239 -11.19 0.92 20.59
C SER A 239 -10.78 1.13 19.13
N ILE A 240 -9.51 1.50 18.89
CA ILE A 240 -8.96 1.66 17.53
C ILE A 240 -8.69 0.29 16.90
N VAL A 241 -7.93 -0.57 17.58
CA VAL A 241 -7.47 -1.84 17.04
C VAL A 241 -8.60 -2.86 16.97
N GLY A 242 -9.54 -2.84 17.92
CA GLY A 242 -10.65 -3.78 17.97
C GLY A 242 -10.18 -5.25 18.01
N THR A 243 -11.03 -6.16 17.54
CA THR A 243 -10.64 -7.57 17.38
C THR A 243 -9.78 -7.73 16.12
N LEU A 244 -8.56 -8.23 16.29
CA LEU A 244 -7.70 -8.61 15.18
C LEU A 244 -8.18 -9.95 14.60
N ARG A 245 -8.50 -9.98 13.31
CA ARG A 245 -8.86 -11.19 12.57
C ARG A 245 -7.81 -11.48 11.50
N ILE A 246 -7.26 -12.69 11.54
CA ILE A 246 -6.28 -13.19 10.59
C ILE A 246 -6.91 -14.36 9.84
N THR A 247 -7.02 -14.26 8.52
CA THR A 247 -7.45 -15.38 7.67
C THR A 247 -6.21 -16.00 7.03
N ILE A 248 -6.09 -17.31 7.20
CA ILE A 248 -5.06 -18.14 6.59
C ILE A 248 -5.71 -18.94 5.46
N SER A 249 -5.13 -18.90 4.28
CA SER A 249 -5.56 -19.72 3.12
C SER A 249 -4.60 -20.88 2.87
N PHE A 250 -5.15 -22.01 2.46
CA PHE A 250 -4.39 -23.23 2.12
C PHE A 250 -4.43 -23.47 0.61
N MET A 251 -3.28 -23.78 0.04
CA MET A 251 -3.17 -24.20 -1.36
C MET A 251 -3.25 -25.74 -1.45
N PRO A 252 -3.95 -26.30 -2.44
CA PRO A 252 -3.88 -27.74 -2.71
C PRO A 252 -2.43 -28.18 -2.97
N PRO A 253 -2.01 -29.39 -2.55
CA PRO A 253 -2.82 -30.50 -2.03
C PRO A 253 -2.89 -30.59 -0.50
N VAL A 254 -2.31 -29.63 0.26
CA VAL A 254 -2.03 -29.80 1.71
C VAL A 254 -3.28 -30.09 2.55
N ALA A 255 -4.42 -29.51 2.18
CA ALA A 255 -5.70 -29.88 2.75
C ALA A 255 -6.81 -29.71 1.70
N PRO A 256 -7.21 -30.77 0.98
CA PRO A 256 -8.16 -30.65 -0.14
C PRO A 256 -9.55 -30.16 0.28
N SER A 257 -9.91 -30.32 1.56
CA SER A 257 -11.20 -29.90 2.13
C SER A 257 -11.12 -28.62 2.96
N LEU A 258 -9.93 -28.18 3.37
CA LEU A 258 -9.76 -26.98 4.20
C LEU A 258 -9.25 -25.83 3.33
N LYS A 259 -10.13 -24.87 3.04
CA LYS A 259 -9.76 -23.70 2.23
C LYS A 259 -9.13 -22.60 3.06
N THR A 260 -9.69 -22.33 4.23
CA THR A 260 -9.28 -21.22 5.09
C THR A 260 -9.45 -21.54 6.58
N ILE A 261 -8.62 -20.92 7.42
CA ILE A 261 -8.80 -20.81 8.88
C ILE A 261 -8.89 -19.33 9.23
N ASP A 262 -9.87 -18.97 10.06
CA ASP A 262 -10.00 -17.63 10.62
C ASP A 262 -9.63 -17.64 12.11
N ILE A 263 -8.68 -16.79 12.48
CA ILE A 263 -8.20 -16.62 13.85
C ILE A 263 -8.66 -15.24 14.33
N SER A 264 -9.36 -15.19 15.46
CA SER A 264 -9.83 -13.94 16.08
C SER A 264 -9.13 -13.72 17.42
N ILE A 265 -8.45 -12.58 17.55
CA ILE A 265 -7.64 -12.21 18.72
C ILE A 265 -8.26 -10.95 19.34
N PRO A 266 -8.73 -11.01 20.61
CA PRO A 266 -9.28 -9.85 21.29
C PRO A 266 -8.27 -8.69 21.45
N PRO A 267 -8.73 -7.42 21.51
CA PRO A 267 -7.85 -6.26 21.57
C PRO A 267 -6.88 -6.27 22.76
N TYR A 268 -7.32 -6.75 23.94
CA TYR A 268 -6.46 -6.86 25.11
C TYR A 268 -5.30 -7.83 24.90
N THR A 269 -5.52 -8.91 24.14
CA THR A 269 -4.48 -9.88 23.82
C THR A 269 -3.52 -9.29 22.80
N VAL A 270 -4.03 -8.54 21.81
CA VAL A 270 -3.19 -7.82 20.84
C VAL A 270 -2.26 -6.84 21.56
N GLU A 271 -2.79 -6.04 22.49
CA GLU A 271 -1.98 -5.12 23.30
C GLU A 271 -0.90 -5.87 24.09
N GLN A 272 -1.27 -6.96 24.77
CA GLN A 272 -0.34 -7.74 25.57
C GLN A 272 0.79 -8.33 24.72
N GLN A 273 0.46 -8.97 23.60
CA GLN A 273 1.47 -9.55 22.71
C GLN A 273 2.34 -8.48 22.05
N TYR A 274 1.76 -7.32 21.73
CA TYR A 274 2.52 -6.18 21.21
C TYR A 274 3.50 -5.63 22.26
N GLN A 275 3.09 -5.52 23.53
CA GLN A 275 3.99 -5.13 24.63
C GLN A 275 5.12 -6.15 24.82
N SER A 276 4.82 -7.44 24.83
CA SER A 276 5.86 -8.48 24.89
C SER A 276 6.86 -8.39 23.74
N ALA A 277 6.40 -8.07 22.52
CA ALA A 277 7.28 -7.88 21.37
C ALA A 277 8.18 -6.63 21.49
N LEU A 278 7.77 -5.61 22.26
CA LEU A 278 8.61 -4.45 22.58
C LEU A 278 9.66 -4.81 23.64
N ASP A 279 9.27 -5.52 24.70
CA ASP A 279 10.15 -5.89 25.82
C ASP A 279 11.28 -6.85 25.37
N GLU A 280 10.98 -7.80 24.48
CA GLU A 280 11.98 -8.72 23.90
C GLU A 280 13.01 -8.00 23.00
N GLY A 281 12.74 -6.76 22.59
CA GLY A 281 13.58 -5.97 21.69
C GLY A 281 14.59 -5.04 22.38
N GLU A 282 14.54 -4.86 23.70
CA GLU A 282 15.31 -3.82 24.41
C GLU A 282 16.82 -4.12 24.59
N GLU A 283 17.32 -5.30 24.18
CA GLU A 283 18.76 -5.58 24.17
C GLU A 283 19.49 -4.90 22.99
N GLY A 284 19.65 -3.57 23.06
CA GLY A 284 20.80 -2.85 22.48
C GLY A 284 20.71 -2.34 21.03
N GLN A 285 19.55 -2.35 20.35
CA GLN A 285 19.42 -1.79 18.99
C GLN A 285 18.21 -0.84 18.86
N ALA A 286 18.50 0.46 18.79
CA ALA A 286 17.50 1.55 18.75
C ALA A 286 16.67 1.66 17.45
N ASP A 287 16.77 0.72 16.51
CA ASP A 287 16.10 0.80 15.19
C ASP A 287 15.51 -0.54 14.74
N ARG A 288 15.21 -1.45 15.69
CA ARG A 288 14.71 -2.79 15.34
C ARG A 288 13.19 -2.75 15.13
N GLN A 289 12.74 -3.22 13.96
CA GLN A 289 11.32 -3.41 13.65
C GLN A 289 10.68 -4.42 14.62
N VAL A 290 9.51 -4.07 15.17
CA VAL A 290 8.75 -4.93 16.09
C VAL A 290 8.25 -6.16 15.34
N ASP A 291 8.72 -7.35 15.75
CA ASP A 291 8.33 -8.64 15.16
C ASP A 291 7.05 -9.19 15.82
N PHE A 292 5.98 -8.39 15.77
CA PHE A 292 4.72 -8.71 16.42
C PHE A 292 4.10 -10.00 15.86
N MET A 293 4.25 -10.26 14.55
CA MET A 293 3.68 -11.46 13.94
C MET A 293 4.32 -12.75 14.47
N SER A 294 5.62 -12.74 14.77
CA SER A 294 6.28 -13.89 15.39
C SER A 294 5.80 -14.13 16.82
N THR A 295 5.65 -13.07 17.62
CA THR A 295 5.10 -13.17 19.00
C THR A 295 3.67 -13.71 18.99
N VAL A 296 2.82 -13.20 18.09
CA VAL A 296 1.44 -13.71 17.92
C VAL A 296 1.43 -15.16 17.46
N ALA A 297 2.31 -15.55 16.54
CA ALA A 297 2.42 -16.93 16.07
C ALA A 297 2.84 -17.88 17.21
N ALA A 298 3.83 -17.49 18.02
CA ALA A 298 4.27 -18.26 19.19
C ALA A 298 3.15 -18.39 20.23
N TRP A 299 2.39 -17.31 20.47
CA TRP A 299 1.23 -17.33 21.37
C TRP A 299 0.13 -18.27 20.86
N ILE A 300 -0.22 -18.21 19.57
CA ILE A 300 -1.21 -19.11 18.95
C ILE A 300 -0.75 -20.56 19.05
N LEU A 301 0.51 -20.85 18.73
CA LEU A 301 1.09 -22.18 18.85
C LEU A 301 0.99 -22.70 20.29
N THR A 302 1.34 -21.87 21.27
CA THR A 302 1.29 -22.24 22.69
C THR A 302 -0.13 -22.52 23.17
N LYS A 303 -1.13 -21.75 22.68
CA LYS A 303 -2.53 -21.89 23.12
C LYS A 303 -3.32 -22.95 22.37
N THR A 304 -2.98 -23.22 21.12
CA THR A 304 -3.81 -24.05 20.23
C THR A 304 -3.07 -25.22 19.59
N GLY A 305 -1.74 -25.24 19.65
CA GLY A 305 -0.90 -26.16 18.88
C GLY A 305 -0.78 -25.80 17.39
N LEU A 306 -1.43 -24.73 16.92
CA LEU A 306 -1.39 -24.31 15.52
C LEU A 306 -0.12 -23.49 15.24
N ASN A 307 0.75 -24.03 14.39
CA ASN A 307 1.93 -23.31 13.91
C ASN A 307 1.56 -22.44 12.69
N ILE A 308 1.59 -21.12 12.83
CA ILE A 308 1.32 -20.16 11.74
C ILE A 308 2.58 -19.38 11.32
N ASN A 309 3.77 -19.88 11.66
CA ASN A 309 5.02 -19.10 11.69
C ASN A 309 5.27 -18.34 10.38
N PRO A 310 5.31 -17.00 10.39
CA PRO A 310 5.35 -16.19 9.17
C PRO A 310 6.63 -16.40 8.34
N SER A 311 7.75 -16.65 9.00
CA SER A 311 9.07 -16.81 8.40
C SER A 311 9.28 -18.17 7.72
N GLN A 312 8.52 -19.20 8.12
CA GLN A 312 8.50 -20.49 7.39
C GLN A 312 7.58 -20.45 6.17
N LEU A 313 6.65 -19.48 6.08
CA LEU A 313 5.72 -19.35 4.96
C LEU A 313 6.35 -18.74 3.70
N THR A 314 7.60 -18.28 3.76
CA THR A 314 8.29 -17.69 2.59
C THR A 314 9.51 -18.49 2.13
N SER A 315 9.98 -19.45 2.93
CA SER A 315 11.35 -19.99 2.81
C SER A 315 11.44 -21.51 3.05
N GLN A 316 10.57 -22.30 2.42
CA GLN A 316 10.80 -23.74 2.28
C GLN A 316 10.87 -24.12 0.81
N ASN A 317 12.07 -23.98 0.25
CA ASN A 317 12.57 -24.83 -0.82
C ASN A 317 14.10 -24.77 -0.75
N ASN A 318 14.73 -25.94 -0.62
CA ASN A 318 16.17 -26.22 -0.51
C ASN A 318 16.72 -26.24 0.92
N ASP A 319 16.43 -27.29 1.68
CA ASP A 319 17.48 -28.01 2.41
C ASP A 319 16.96 -29.38 2.84
N ASP A 320 16.98 -30.34 1.92
CA ASP A 320 16.87 -31.76 2.23
C ASP A 320 17.75 -32.51 1.21
N SER A 321 19.06 -32.34 1.39
CA SER A 321 20.05 -33.26 0.84
C SER A 321 21.16 -33.45 1.86
N ASP A 322 21.17 -34.66 2.41
CA ASP A 322 22.35 -35.44 2.80
C ASP A 322 22.87 -35.30 4.24
N LYS A 323 22.20 -36.02 5.15
CA LYS A 323 22.86 -36.95 6.10
C LYS A 323 22.05 -38.25 6.03
N GLU A 324 22.62 -39.44 5.86
CA GLU A 324 23.56 -40.07 6.78
C GLU A 324 24.08 -41.44 6.23
N ASN A 325 25.20 -41.90 6.80
CA ASN A 325 25.89 -43.21 6.70
C ASN A 325 27.01 -43.30 5.63
N THR A 326 28.29 -43.56 5.96
CA THR A 326 28.84 -44.55 6.92
C THR A 326 30.33 -44.23 7.21
N PRO A 327 30.92 -44.59 8.38
CA PRO A 327 32.35 -44.46 8.60
C PRO A 327 33.15 -45.78 8.43
N ALA A 328 34.45 -45.57 8.20
CA ALA A 328 35.61 -46.46 8.40
C ALA A 328 36.07 -47.40 7.26
N ALA A 329 37.39 -47.42 7.13
CA ALA A 329 38.25 -47.84 6.03
C ALA A 329 38.76 -49.29 6.17
N ASP A 330 39.09 -49.95 5.05
CA ASP A 330 40.47 -50.27 4.64
C ASP A 330 40.54 -50.96 3.24
N PRO A 331 41.71 -50.98 2.57
CA PRO A 331 41.85 -51.15 1.12
C PRO A 331 42.38 -52.54 0.68
N ALA A 332 42.05 -52.98 -0.53
CA ALA A 332 42.97 -53.62 -1.49
C ALA A 332 42.24 -54.08 -2.78
N VAL A 333 42.85 -53.72 -3.91
CA VAL A 333 42.58 -54.00 -5.35
C VAL A 333 43.24 -55.39 -5.67
N PRO A 334 43.15 -56.07 -6.85
CA PRO A 334 42.68 -55.65 -8.17
C PRO A 334 41.83 -56.66 -9.00
N SER A 335 41.13 -56.21 -10.05
CA SER A 335 41.37 -56.51 -11.50
C SER A 335 40.05 -57.06 -12.12
N THR A 336 39.60 -56.90 -13.38
CA THR A 336 40.08 -56.28 -14.64
C THR A 336 38.93 -56.31 -15.69
N HIS A 337 38.90 -55.35 -16.63
CA HIS A 337 38.30 -55.35 -18.00
C HIS A 337 36.77 -55.56 -18.18
N ALA A 338 36.02 -54.93 -19.10
CA ALA A 338 36.19 -53.99 -20.22
C ALA A 338 34.80 -53.32 -20.44
N ARG A 339 34.68 -52.00 -20.57
CA ARG A 339 34.63 -51.19 -21.81
C ARG A 339 33.70 -51.74 -22.92
N GLU A 340 32.50 -51.16 -23.03
CA GLU A 340 32.00 -50.66 -24.32
C GLU A 340 30.91 -49.59 -24.11
N GLU A 341 31.11 -48.49 -24.82
CA GLU A 341 30.25 -47.31 -24.90
C GLU A 341 29.18 -47.57 -25.97
N ASP A 342 27.92 -47.20 -25.74
CA ASP A 342 27.28 -46.31 -26.71
C ASP A 342 26.12 -45.51 -26.12
N ARG A 343 26.07 -44.25 -26.53
CA ARG A 343 25.16 -43.18 -26.11
C ARG A 343 23.97 -43.13 -27.06
N VAL A 344 22.76 -42.96 -26.55
CA VAL A 344 21.81 -41.98 -27.13
C VAL A 344 21.10 -41.25 -26.01
N SER A 345 21.35 -39.95 -25.98
CA SER A 345 20.80 -38.94 -25.10
C SER A 345 19.43 -38.47 -25.59
N GLU A 346 18.39 -38.59 -24.76
CA GLU A 346 17.19 -37.75 -24.84
C GLU A 346 17.15 -36.81 -23.64
N THR A 347 17.26 -35.52 -23.94
CA THR A 347 17.18 -34.39 -23.02
C THR A 347 15.77 -34.25 -22.42
N PRO A 348 15.60 -34.16 -21.08
CA PRO A 348 14.40 -33.60 -20.50
C PRO A 348 14.52 -32.08 -20.46
N GLY A 349 13.54 -31.42 -21.06
CA GLY A 349 13.42 -29.97 -21.13
C GLY A 349 13.41 -29.30 -19.76
N LYS A 350 14.01 -28.11 -19.74
CA LYS A 350 13.97 -27.11 -18.68
C LYS A 350 12.58 -27.03 -18.04
N SER A 351 12.43 -27.61 -16.86
CA SER A 351 11.37 -27.24 -15.93
C SER A 351 11.62 -25.80 -15.52
N SER A 352 10.82 -24.87 -16.04
CA SER A 352 10.66 -23.57 -15.41
C SER A 352 10.30 -23.82 -13.95
N ALA A 353 11.20 -23.48 -13.02
CA ALA A 353 10.92 -23.51 -11.60
C ALA A 353 9.76 -22.55 -11.34
N LYS A 354 8.53 -23.08 -11.40
CA LYS A 354 7.36 -22.38 -10.87
C LYS A 354 7.65 -22.24 -9.39
N THR A 355 7.87 -21.01 -8.94
CA THR A 355 7.95 -20.64 -7.53
C THR A 355 6.78 -21.32 -6.83
N GLN A 356 7.04 -22.43 -6.14
CA GLN A 356 6.01 -23.17 -5.45
C GLN A 356 5.50 -22.23 -4.37
N SER A 357 4.29 -21.72 -4.57
CA SER A 357 3.64 -20.86 -3.59
C SER A 357 3.52 -21.66 -2.30
N SER A 358 3.99 -21.09 -1.19
CA SER A 358 3.90 -21.70 0.12
C SER A 358 2.49 -22.29 0.36
N PRO A 359 2.41 -23.52 0.89
CA PRO A 359 1.15 -24.24 1.03
C PRO A 359 0.14 -23.53 1.94
N MET A 360 0.63 -22.65 2.80
CA MET A 360 -0.16 -21.85 3.72
C MET A 360 0.30 -20.39 3.62
N ARG A 361 -0.64 -19.45 3.67
CA ARG A 361 -0.31 -18.02 3.69
C ARG A 361 -1.41 -17.22 4.36
N ILE A 362 -1.03 -16.11 5.00
CA ILE A 362 -2.01 -15.14 5.47
C ILE A 362 -2.61 -14.48 4.23
N SER A 363 -3.93 -14.61 4.07
CA SER A 363 -4.65 -14.07 2.92
C SER A 363 -5.38 -12.77 3.24
N ARG A 364 -5.69 -12.53 4.52
CA ARG A 364 -6.40 -11.34 4.97
C ARG A 364 -6.08 -11.00 6.42
N ILE A 365 -5.97 -9.71 6.70
CA ILE A 365 -5.91 -9.13 8.04
C ILE A 365 -7.03 -8.11 8.18
N SER A 366 -7.72 -8.11 9.31
CA SER A 366 -8.74 -7.12 9.65
C SER A 366 -8.61 -6.69 11.11
N THR A 367 -8.73 -5.41 11.35
CA THR A 367 -8.79 -4.76 12.67
C THR A 367 -10.10 -3.95 12.76
N GLY A 368 -10.30 -3.24 13.87
CA GLY A 368 -11.37 -2.24 14.01
C GLY A 368 -11.22 -1.06 13.06
N ALA A 369 -9.99 -0.74 12.62
CA ALA A 369 -9.69 0.44 11.81
C ALA A 369 -9.55 0.15 10.31
N TYR A 370 -9.15 -1.06 9.92
CA TYR A 370 -9.01 -1.40 8.51
C TYR A 370 -9.13 -2.90 8.24
N ALA A 371 -9.28 -3.26 6.96
CA ALA A 371 -9.13 -4.62 6.47
C ALA A 371 -8.35 -4.63 5.16
N ILE A 372 -7.38 -5.54 5.01
CA ILE A 372 -6.53 -5.70 3.83
C ILE A 372 -6.41 -7.18 3.46
N SER A 373 -6.28 -7.49 2.16
CA SER A 373 -6.14 -8.86 1.66
C SER A 373 -5.14 -8.98 0.51
N ILE A 374 -4.65 -10.20 0.30
CA ILE A 374 -3.71 -10.52 -0.80
C ILE A 374 -4.33 -10.32 -2.19
N GLU A 375 -5.66 -10.30 -2.30
CA GLU A 375 -6.40 -10.04 -3.54
C GLU A 375 -6.54 -8.54 -3.85
N GLY A 376 -5.85 -7.68 -3.11
CA GLY A 376 -5.92 -6.24 -3.31
C GLY A 376 -7.25 -5.64 -2.84
N ARG A 377 -7.95 -6.25 -1.88
CA ARG A 377 -9.09 -5.57 -1.21
C ARG A 377 -8.60 -4.78 -0.01
N LEU A 378 -9.00 -3.52 0.08
CA LEU A 378 -8.70 -2.60 1.18
C LEU A 378 -9.97 -1.88 1.67
N LYS A 379 -10.16 -1.78 2.98
CA LYS A 379 -11.22 -0.98 3.60
C LYS A 379 -10.67 -0.25 4.82
N PHE A 380 -11.00 1.03 4.96
CA PHE A 380 -10.81 1.80 6.20
C PHE A 380 -12.16 2.01 6.90
N ALA A 381 -12.17 2.10 8.22
CA ALA A 381 -13.37 2.33 9.03
C ALA A 381 -13.34 3.72 9.67
N SER A 382 -14.44 4.48 9.59
CA SER A 382 -14.51 5.84 10.17
C SER A 382 -14.55 5.81 11.70
N LYS A 383 -15.16 4.78 12.29
CA LYS A 383 -15.44 4.73 13.73
C LYS A 383 -14.18 4.95 14.60
N PRO A 384 -13.02 4.31 14.35
CA PRO A 384 -11.79 4.63 15.09
C PRO A 384 -11.30 6.07 14.93
N VAL A 385 -11.55 6.70 13.79
CA VAL A 385 -11.23 8.11 13.56
C VAL A 385 -12.10 8.99 14.45
N GLU A 386 -13.41 8.78 14.43
CA GLU A 386 -14.40 9.50 15.26
C GLU A 386 -14.10 9.39 16.77
N ILE A 387 -13.64 8.21 17.22
CA ILE A 387 -13.25 7.99 18.62
C ILE A 387 -12.06 8.87 19.01
N VAL A 388 -11.06 8.98 18.14
CA VAL A 388 -9.88 9.82 18.39
C VAL A 388 -10.21 11.30 18.29
N ASP A 389 -11.05 11.70 17.33
CA ASP A 389 -11.49 13.09 17.18
C ASP A 389 -12.24 13.57 18.43
N GLY A 390 -12.99 12.70 19.11
CA GLY A 390 -13.67 13.04 20.37
C GLY A 390 -12.75 13.21 21.59
N ILE A 391 -11.46 12.87 21.48
CA ILE A 391 -10.48 12.95 22.59
C ILE A 391 -9.58 14.18 22.45
N SER A 392 -9.32 14.62 21.22
CA SER A 392 -8.56 15.83 20.95
C SER A 392 -9.38 17.07 21.36
N GLU A 393 -8.81 17.95 22.19
CA GLU A 393 -9.45 19.21 22.55
C GLU A 393 -9.73 20.03 21.29
N GLU A 394 -10.92 20.65 21.24
CA GLU A 394 -11.39 21.50 20.14
C GLU A 394 -10.37 22.62 19.87
N GLY A 395 -9.51 22.45 18.85
CA GLY A 395 -8.54 23.48 18.48
C GLY A 395 -7.25 22.98 17.82
N GLU A 396 -6.95 21.68 17.90
CA GLU A 396 -5.84 21.09 17.16
C GLU A 396 -6.37 20.38 15.91
N GLY A 397 -6.06 20.92 14.72
CA GLY A 397 -6.66 20.50 13.44
C GLY A 397 -6.55 19.01 13.11
N ASP A 398 -7.34 18.59 12.11
CA ASP A 398 -7.47 17.22 11.56
C ASP A 398 -6.14 16.49 11.29
N ASP A 399 -5.03 17.22 11.20
CA ASP A 399 -3.66 16.75 11.01
C ASP A 399 -3.08 15.92 12.18
N LYS A 400 -3.80 15.87 13.31
CA LYS A 400 -3.38 15.10 14.49
C LYS A 400 -4.06 13.76 14.66
N ASN A 401 -5.09 13.43 13.88
CA ASN A 401 -5.75 12.15 14.05
C ASN A 401 -4.79 10.99 13.71
N LEU A 402 -4.33 10.29 14.75
CA LEU A 402 -3.33 9.23 14.64
C LEU A 402 -3.81 8.05 13.80
N VAL A 403 -5.13 7.79 13.76
CA VAL A 403 -5.72 6.74 12.93
C VAL A 403 -5.62 7.13 11.45
N ARG A 404 -5.93 8.38 11.10
CA ARG A 404 -5.77 8.88 9.73
C ARG A 404 -4.32 8.78 9.28
N ARG A 405 -3.36 9.13 10.14
CA ARG A 405 -1.92 9.02 9.86
C ARG A 405 -1.50 7.56 9.64
N ALA A 406 -1.92 6.65 10.50
CA ALA A 406 -1.60 5.23 10.38
C ALA A 406 -2.22 4.60 9.12
N ASN A 407 -3.47 4.95 8.78
CA ASN A 407 -4.13 4.52 7.55
C ASN A 407 -3.42 5.06 6.30
N GLU A 408 -2.89 6.27 6.36
CA GLU A 408 -2.10 6.83 5.26
C GLU A 408 -0.76 6.09 5.07
N GLY A 409 -0.08 5.72 6.16
CA GLY A 409 1.09 4.84 6.10
C GLY A 409 0.79 3.48 5.46
N LEU A 410 -0.40 2.93 5.70
CA LEU A 410 -0.87 1.70 5.04
C LEU A 410 -1.05 1.91 3.53
N LEU A 411 -1.72 2.98 3.12
CA LEU A 411 -1.94 3.29 1.70
C LEU A 411 -0.61 3.52 0.97
N ARG A 412 0.36 4.18 1.62
CA ARG A 412 1.72 4.33 1.09
C ARG A 412 2.45 2.98 0.95
N SER A 413 2.30 2.07 1.91
CA SER A 413 2.90 0.74 1.82
C SER A 413 2.35 -0.06 0.64
N ALA A 414 1.05 0.06 0.33
CA ALA A 414 0.48 -0.52 -0.88
C ALA A 414 1.09 0.12 -2.15
N LEU A 415 1.30 1.45 -2.15
CA LEU A 415 1.89 2.17 -3.28
C LEU A 415 3.35 1.75 -3.52
N GLU A 416 4.12 1.56 -2.45
CA GLU A 416 5.48 1.01 -2.53
C GLU A 416 5.50 -0.38 -3.17
N GLU A 417 4.57 -1.25 -2.78
CA GLU A 417 4.46 -2.59 -3.39
C GLU A 417 4.06 -2.51 -4.87
N THR A 418 3.20 -1.56 -5.24
CA THR A 418 2.86 -1.27 -6.64
C THR A 418 4.09 -0.87 -7.45
N ARG A 419 4.95 -0.01 -6.88
CA ARG A 419 6.23 0.37 -7.50
C ARG A 419 7.18 -0.81 -7.65
N LYS A 420 7.18 -1.72 -6.67
CA LYS A 420 8.01 -2.93 -6.71
C LYS A 420 7.56 -3.85 -7.84
N GLN A 421 6.26 -4.13 -7.95
CA GLN A 421 5.70 -4.98 -9.01
C GLN A 421 5.92 -4.38 -10.40
N ALA A 422 5.74 -3.07 -10.56
CA ALA A 422 6.01 -2.39 -11.83
C ALA A 422 7.48 -2.50 -12.28
N ARG A 423 8.44 -2.67 -11.36
CA ARG A 423 9.87 -2.89 -11.67
C ARG A 423 10.21 -4.34 -12.00
N GLU A 424 9.38 -5.28 -11.56
CA GLU A 424 9.60 -6.72 -11.82
C GLU A 424 8.97 -7.16 -13.15
N GLU A 425 7.96 -6.43 -13.64
CA GLU A 425 7.22 -6.73 -14.88
C GLU A 425 7.75 -6.00 -16.13
N GLY A 426 8.58 -4.97 -15.98
CA GLY A 426 9.19 -4.19 -17.08
C GLY A 426 10.67 -4.48 -17.24
#